data_AF-A0A3D1HX04-F1
#
_entry.id   AF-A0A3D1HX04-F1
#
_cell.length_a   1.000
_cell.length_b   1.000
_cell.length_c   1.000
_cell.angle_alpha   90.00
_cell.angle_beta   90.00
_cell.angle_gamma   90.00
#
_symmetry.space_group_name_H-M   'P 1'
#
loop_
_entity.id
_entity.type
_entity.pdbx_description
1 polymer ?
#
loop_
_entity_poly.entity_id
_entity_poly.type
_entity_poly.pdbx_seq_one_letter_code
_entity_poly.pdbx_strand_id
1 'polypeptide(L)'
;MWDYLKGAKKPIVLYGMGNGADKIINVLEDCGIEYKGVFATDGFVREKYFHGLKLSSYGGLKEKFGDMIVLLSFGSARPEVLENIKRIAAEQELYAPDVPVYGEGLFTKEYAIRHKKELEYVYGRLEDELSRRTFENVIKYKISGKPEYLFNCETDVNEPYCSFLKLGKNESYLDLGAYNGDTVSDFVSRVSGYSLITAVEPDKKSFLKLKSNTEKLNDINYVNACISDRVGFEGFSMRGGRNSSLGNGG
;
A
#
# COMPACT_ATOMS: atom_id res chain seq x y z
N MET A 1 -5.61 13.94 10.56
CA MET A 1 -4.93 13.08 11.56
C MET A 1 -3.70 13.76 12.13
N TRP A 2 -2.73 14.16 11.31
CA TRP A 2 -1.45 14.72 11.75
C TRP A 2 -1.57 15.89 12.73
N ASP A 3 -2.46 16.86 12.47
CA ASP A 3 -2.66 18.00 13.40
C ASP A 3 -3.23 17.58 14.75
N TYR A 4 -4.05 16.53 14.79
CA TYR A 4 -4.53 15.97 16.04
C TYR A 4 -3.38 15.32 16.82
N LEU A 5 -2.49 14.58 16.14
CA LEU A 5 -1.34 13.94 16.77
C LEU A 5 -0.36 14.95 17.37
N LYS A 6 -0.21 16.16 16.80
CA LYS A 6 0.61 17.24 17.38
C LYS A 6 0.16 17.66 18.78
N GLY A 7 -1.14 17.61 19.04
CA GLY A 7 -1.73 17.97 20.34
C GLY A 7 -1.96 16.78 21.27
N ALA A 8 -1.67 15.56 20.82
CA ALA A 8 -1.98 14.35 21.58
C ALA A 8 -1.04 14.21 22.79
N LYS A 9 -1.63 13.87 23.95
CA LYS A 9 -0.87 13.64 25.20
C LYS A 9 -0.48 12.18 25.42
N LYS A 10 -1.17 11.25 24.73
CA LYS A 10 -0.89 9.82 24.83
C LYS A 10 0.43 9.50 24.12
N PRO A 11 1.22 8.53 24.62
CA PRO A 11 2.39 8.03 23.89
C PRO A 11 1.99 7.51 22.51
N ILE A 12 2.71 7.95 21.48
CA ILE A 12 2.54 7.45 20.11
C ILE A 12 3.52 6.30 19.89
N VAL A 13 3.05 5.18 19.35
CA VAL A 13 3.86 4.00 19.06
C VAL A 13 3.63 3.53 17.62
N LEU A 14 4.66 2.94 17.01
CA LEU A 14 4.59 2.39 15.65
C LEU A 14 4.34 0.88 15.69
N TYR A 15 3.38 0.43 14.91
CA TYR A 15 3.16 -0.99 14.65
C TYR A 15 3.76 -1.34 13.28
N GLY A 16 4.94 -1.95 13.25
CA GLY A 16 5.70 -2.28 12.04
C GLY A 16 7.05 -1.59 11.96
N MET A 17 7.96 -2.17 11.16
CA MET A 17 9.37 -1.74 11.06
C MET A 17 9.90 -1.81 9.61
N GLY A 18 9.03 -1.51 8.64
CA GLY A 18 9.38 -1.51 7.20
C GLY A 18 9.40 -0.09 6.61
N ASN A 19 9.50 0.00 5.28
CA ASN A 19 9.52 1.27 4.55
C ASN A 19 8.32 2.19 4.90
N GLY A 20 7.13 1.62 5.14
CA GLY A 20 5.98 2.38 5.61
C GLY A 20 6.23 3.09 6.94
N ALA A 21 6.94 2.44 7.87
CA ALA A 21 7.33 3.04 9.14
C ALA A 21 8.35 4.17 8.95
N ASP A 22 9.35 4.00 8.08
CA ASP A 22 10.33 5.06 7.78
C ASP A 22 9.64 6.32 7.23
N LYS A 23 8.69 6.15 6.29
CA LYS A 23 7.92 7.27 5.74
C LYS A 23 7.05 7.96 6.78
N ILE A 24 6.43 7.20 7.67
CA ILE A 24 5.64 7.76 8.78
C ILE A 24 6.56 8.52 9.75
N ILE A 25 7.73 7.98 10.07
CA ILE A 25 8.73 8.65 10.94
C ILE A 25 9.12 10.00 10.36
N ASN A 26 9.44 10.08 9.07
CA ASN A 26 9.78 11.36 8.44
C ASN A 26 8.67 12.39 8.61
N VAL A 27 7.40 11.99 8.44
CA VAL A 27 6.25 12.90 8.64
C VAL A 27 6.09 13.31 10.11
N LEU A 28 6.34 12.39 11.04
CA LEU A 28 6.31 12.71 12.48
C LEU A 28 7.40 13.73 12.83
N GLU A 29 8.62 13.54 12.33
CA GLU A 29 9.75 14.46 12.51
C GLU A 29 9.46 15.85 11.92
N ASP A 30 8.95 15.91 10.68
CA ASP A 30 8.53 17.15 10.04
C ASP A 30 7.43 17.88 10.82
N CYS A 31 6.58 17.14 11.53
CA CYS A 31 5.53 17.67 12.38
C CYS A 31 5.99 18.00 13.81
N GLY A 32 7.23 17.68 14.18
CA GLY A 32 7.74 17.81 15.55
C GLY A 32 7.08 16.85 16.55
N ILE A 33 6.59 15.71 16.08
CA ILE A 33 5.91 14.68 16.88
C ILE A 33 6.89 13.57 17.24
N GLU A 34 6.99 13.24 18.53
CA GLU A 34 7.84 12.16 19.00
C GLU A 34 7.05 10.85 19.17
N TYR A 35 7.58 9.74 18.65
CA TYR A 35 7.09 8.40 18.95
C TYR A 35 7.96 7.74 20.03
N LYS A 36 7.33 6.93 20.88
CA LYS A 36 7.90 6.41 22.15
C LYS A 36 8.18 4.92 22.14
N GLY A 37 7.79 4.22 21.07
CA GLY A 37 7.96 2.78 20.96
C GLY A 37 7.65 2.24 19.57
N VAL A 38 8.20 1.06 19.29
CA VAL A 38 7.97 0.32 18.04
C VAL A 38 7.71 -1.13 18.44
N PHE A 39 6.68 -1.73 17.88
CA PHE A 39 6.39 -3.14 18.08
C PHE A 39 6.07 -3.86 16.76
N ALA A 40 6.23 -5.17 16.80
CA ALA A 40 5.84 -6.08 15.73
C ALA A 40 5.03 -7.24 16.33
N THR A 41 4.38 -8.04 15.49
CA THR A 41 3.72 -9.26 15.94
C THR A 41 4.76 -10.24 16.50
N ASP A 42 4.43 -10.94 17.58
CA ASP A 42 5.38 -11.63 18.46
C ASP A 42 6.37 -12.59 17.75
N GLY A 43 5.95 -13.24 16.65
CA GLY A 43 6.83 -14.10 15.85
C GLY A 43 7.99 -13.38 15.14
N PHE A 44 8.01 -12.04 15.14
CA PHE A 44 9.04 -11.20 14.52
C PHE A 44 9.93 -10.46 15.52
N VAL A 45 9.66 -10.60 16.84
CA VAL A 45 10.43 -9.93 17.90
C VAL A 45 11.71 -10.72 18.16
N ARG A 46 12.82 -10.25 17.58
CA ARG A 46 14.19 -10.62 18.00
C ARG A 46 14.79 -9.41 18.73
N GLU A 47 15.96 -9.54 19.36
CA GLU A 47 16.72 -8.37 19.84
C GLU A 47 17.14 -7.50 18.65
N LYS A 48 16.23 -6.61 18.26
CA LYS A 48 16.35 -5.70 17.13
C LYS A 48 16.07 -4.30 17.62
N TYR A 49 16.79 -3.36 17.04
CA TYR A 49 16.56 -1.94 17.22
C TYR A 49 16.05 -1.38 15.90
N PHE A 50 15.10 -0.46 15.99
CA PHE A 50 14.59 0.29 14.85
C PHE A 50 14.65 1.78 15.22
N HIS A 51 15.44 2.55 14.47
CA HIS A 51 15.73 3.96 14.77
C HIS A 51 16.15 4.19 16.23
N GLY A 52 17.03 3.33 16.75
CA GLY A 52 17.55 3.43 18.12
C GLY A 52 16.60 2.93 19.23
N LEU A 53 15.34 2.61 18.91
CA LEU A 53 14.40 2.03 19.87
C LEU A 53 14.43 0.50 19.83
N LYS A 54 14.50 -0.13 21.01
CA LYS A 54 14.39 -1.59 21.13
C LYS A 54 12.98 -2.02 20.72
N LEU A 55 12.88 -2.97 19.80
CA LEU A 55 11.61 -3.55 19.38
C LEU A 55 10.94 -4.25 20.57
N SER A 56 9.64 -4.01 20.74
CA SER A 56 8.85 -4.61 21.81
C SER A 56 7.69 -5.46 21.25
N SER A 57 6.98 -6.14 22.14
CA SER A 57 5.66 -6.71 21.84
C SER A 57 4.56 -5.68 22.13
N TYR A 58 3.37 -5.90 21.59
CA TYR A 58 2.20 -5.08 21.92
C TYR A 58 1.94 -5.07 23.44
N GLY A 59 2.00 -6.24 24.08
CA GLY A 59 1.79 -6.39 25.52
C GLY A 59 2.81 -5.60 26.35
N GLY A 60 4.08 -5.64 25.97
CA GLY A 60 5.14 -4.90 26.67
C GLY A 60 4.97 -3.39 26.59
N LEU A 61 4.55 -2.85 25.44
CA LEU A 61 4.24 -1.42 25.34
C LEU A 61 2.95 -1.05 26.08
N LYS A 62 1.93 -1.91 26.07
CA LYS A 62 0.69 -1.70 26.82
C LYS A 62 0.93 -1.70 28.33
N GLU A 63 1.76 -2.59 28.85
CA GLU A 63 2.17 -2.60 30.26
C GLU A 63 2.93 -1.31 30.64
N LYS A 64 3.82 -0.86 29.76
CA LYS A 64 4.64 0.34 29.99
C LYS A 64 3.86 1.65 29.93
N PHE A 65 2.94 1.79 28.97
CA PHE A 65 2.30 3.06 28.65
C PHE A 65 0.81 3.13 29.01
N GLY A 66 0.14 1.98 29.19
CA GLY A 66 -1.31 1.92 29.34
C GLY A 66 -2.02 2.36 28.04
N ASP A 67 -2.66 3.52 28.08
CA ASP A 67 -3.34 4.11 26.93
C ASP A 67 -2.32 4.75 25.98
N MET A 68 -2.35 4.35 24.72
CA MET A 68 -1.42 4.80 23.69
C MET A 68 -2.13 5.01 22.34
N ILE A 69 -1.48 5.77 21.46
CA ILE A 69 -1.88 5.91 20.06
C ILE A 69 -1.00 4.98 19.23
N VAL A 70 -1.62 4.09 18.48
CA VAL A 70 -0.92 3.13 17.60
C VAL A 70 -1.00 3.62 16.16
N LEU A 71 0.16 3.76 15.51
CA LEU A 71 0.26 4.03 14.08
C LEU A 71 0.62 2.75 13.32
N LEU A 72 -0.37 2.20 12.61
CA LEU A 72 -0.18 1.05 11.73
C LEU A 72 0.73 1.44 10.57
N SER A 73 1.91 0.83 10.52
CA SER A 73 3.00 1.22 9.63
C SER A 73 3.29 0.18 8.53
N PHE A 74 2.30 -0.65 8.22
CA PHE A 74 2.34 -1.66 7.15
C PHE A 74 0.92 -2.00 6.67
N GLY A 75 0.82 -2.59 5.47
CA GLY A 75 -0.41 -3.18 4.95
C GLY A 75 -0.32 -4.71 4.92
N SER A 76 -1.45 -5.40 5.12
CA SER A 76 -1.55 -6.86 5.05
C SER A 76 -2.94 -7.28 4.56
N ALA A 77 -3.01 -8.36 3.78
CA ALA A 77 -4.26 -9.02 3.42
C ALA A 77 -4.49 -10.32 4.21
N ARG A 78 -3.56 -10.70 5.10
CA ARG A 78 -3.63 -11.93 5.89
C ARG A 78 -4.72 -11.83 6.97
N PRO A 79 -5.72 -12.71 7.02
CA PRO A 79 -6.84 -12.62 7.96
C PRO A 79 -6.43 -12.49 9.42
N GLU A 80 -5.47 -13.30 9.88
CA GLU A 80 -4.97 -13.30 11.25
C GLU A 80 -4.27 -11.98 11.63
N VAL A 81 -3.69 -11.29 10.65
CA VAL A 81 -3.06 -9.97 10.85
C VAL A 81 -4.14 -8.89 10.94
N LEU A 82 -5.16 -8.97 10.08
CA LEU A 82 -6.31 -8.05 10.09
C LEU A 82 -7.13 -8.18 11.38
N GLU A 83 -7.37 -9.40 11.86
CA GLU A 83 -8.03 -9.67 13.14
C GLU A 83 -7.24 -9.05 14.30
N ASN A 84 -5.91 -9.19 14.30
CA ASN A 84 -5.08 -8.58 15.33
C ASN A 84 -5.11 -7.04 15.27
N ILE A 85 -5.13 -6.45 14.08
CA ILE A 85 -5.30 -4.99 13.91
C ILE A 85 -6.65 -4.55 14.47
N LYS A 86 -7.74 -5.25 14.14
CA LYS A 86 -9.09 -4.97 14.65
C LYS A 86 -9.15 -5.10 16.18
N ARG A 87 -8.51 -6.12 16.77
CA ARG A 87 -8.37 -6.28 18.23
C ARG A 87 -7.65 -5.09 18.86
N ILE A 88 -6.50 -4.68 18.32
CA ILE A 88 -5.76 -3.53 18.85
C ILE A 88 -6.57 -2.24 18.71
N ALA A 89 -7.27 -2.03 17.58
CA ALA A 89 -8.12 -0.87 17.37
C ALA A 89 -9.35 -0.81 18.32
N ALA A 90 -9.78 -1.95 18.85
CA ALA A 90 -10.81 -2.01 19.90
C ALA A 90 -10.27 -1.71 21.30
N GLU A 91 -8.97 -1.92 21.53
CA GLU A 91 -8.31 -1.69 22.83
C GLU A 91 -7.61 -0.33 22.94
N GLN A 92 -7.15 0.21 21.81
CA GLN A 92 -6.29 1.39 21.73
C GLN A 92 -6.78 2.30 20.61
N GLU A 93 -6.39 3.57 20.72
CA GLU A 93 -6.60 4.50 19.62
C GLU A 93 -5.63 4.17 18.48
N LEU A 94 -6.15 3.67 17.36
CA LEU A 94 -5.34 3.21 16.23
C LEU A 94 -5.63 4.01 14.96
N TYR A 95 -4.56 4.45 14.31
CA TYR A 95 -4.60 5.05 12.99
C TYR A 95 -3.72 4.27 12.02
N ALA A 96 -4.13 4.21 10.76
CA ALA A 96 -3.35 3.78 9.61
C ALA A 96 -3.02 5.03 8.76
N PRO A 97 -1.82 5.61 8.93
CA PRO A 97 -1.42 6.78 8.15
C PRO A 97 -1.32 6.52 6.64
N ASP A 98 -1.85 7.44 5.84
CA ASP A 98 -1.57 7.50 4.41
C ASP A 98 -0.26 8.26 4.17
N VAL A 99 0.73 7.56 3.63
CA VAL A 99 2.01 8.11 3.17
C VAL A 99 2.23 7.70 1.71
N PRO A 100 2.73 8.60 0.85
CA PRO A 100 2.82 8.33 -0.60
C PRO A 100 3.75 7.16 -0.88
N VAL A 101 3.33 6.23 -1.75
CA VAL A 101 4.18 5.14 -2.27
C VAL A 101 5.22 5.74 -3.22
N TYR A 102 4.78 6.61 -4.11
CA TYR A 102 5.59 7.35 -5.08
C TYR A 102 5.24 8.84 -5.03
N GLY A 103 6.21 9.68 -5.41
CA GLY A 103 6.08 11.13 -5.37
C GLY A 103 6.23 11.71 -3.96
N GLU A 104 5.99 13.01 -3.86
CA GLU A 104 6.06 13.78 -2.62
C GLU A 104 4.69 14.30 -2.22
N GLY A 105 4.54 14.66 -0.94
CA GLY A 105 3.33 15.28 -0.40
C GLY A 105 2.36 14.30 0.28
N LEU A 106 1.51 14.85 1.13
CA LEU A 106 0.51 14.11 1.91
C LEU A 106 -0.89 14.46 1.43
N PHE A 107 -1.78 13.46 1.43
CA PHE A 107 -3.21 13.70 1.21
C PHE A 107 -3.84 14.22 2.51
N THR A 108 -3.68 15.52 2.77
CA THR A 108 -4.26 16.18 3.96
C THR A 108 -5.69 16.66 3.72
N LYS A 109 -6.34 17.16 4.78
CA LYS A 109 -7.65 17.82 4.66
C LYS A 109 -7.56 19.06 3.77
N GLU A 110 -6.49 19.83 3.89
CA GLU A 110 -6.22 21.05 3.12
C GLU A 110 -6.01 20.72 1.66
N TYR A 111 -5.31 19.63 1.35
CA TYR A 111 -5.20 19.09 0.00
C TYR A 111 -6.58 18.76 -0.57
N ALA A 112 -7.40 18.01 0.17
CA ALA A 112 -8.74 17.62 -0.28
C ALA A 112 -9.66 18.84 -0.49
N ILE A 113 -9.58 19.88 0.35
CA ILE A 113 -10.34 21.12 0.17
C ILE A 113 -9.89 21.87 -1.09
N ARG A 114 -8.57 21.98 -1.32
CA ARG A 114 -8.01 22.64 -2.50
C ARG A 114 -8.43 21.93 -3.78
N HIS A 115 -8.49 20.60 -3.76
CA HIS A 115 -8.84 19.76 -4.90
C HIS A 115 -10.30 19.29 -4.88
N LYS A 116 -11.17 19.98 -4.15
CA LYS A 116 -12.57 19.55 -3.95
C LYS A 116 -13.30 19.35 -5.28
N LYS A 117 -13.11 20.27 -6.24
CA LYS A 117 -13.78 20.20 -7.54
C LYS A 117 -13.33 18.99 -8.36
N GLU A 118 -12.04 18.64 -8.36
CA GLU A 118 -11.56 17.44 -9.04
C GLU A 118 -12.10 16.17 -8.37
N LEU A 119 -12.13 16.13 -7.03
CA LEU A 119 -12.67 14.99 -6.29
C LEU A 119 -14.18 14.80 -6.56
N GLU A 120 -14.96 15.89 -6.57
CA GLU A 120 -16.39 15.87 -6.93
C GLU A 120 -16.60 15.46 -8.39
N TYR A 121 -15.73 15.90 -9.30
CA TYR A 121 -15.78 15.51 -10.71
C TYR A 121 -15.58 14.00 -10.89
N VAL A 122 -14.60 13.41 -10.22
CA VAL A 122 -14.38 11.95 -10.25
C VAL A 122 -15.58 11.23 -9.64
N TYR A 123 -16.03 11.65 -8.46
CA TYR A 123 -17.16 11.03 -7.76
C TYR A 123 -18.42 11.00 -8.64
N GLY A 124 -18.75 12.10 -9.30
CA GLY A 124 -19.92 12.20 -10.19
C GLY A 124 -19.84 11.36 -11.47
N ARG A 125 -18.67 10.80 -11.78
CA ARG A 125 -18.42 9.93 -12.95
C ARG A 125 -18.33 8.44 -12.60
N LEU A 126 -18.30 8.08 -11.31
CA LEU A 126 -18.34 6.69 -10.89
C LEU A 126 -19.76 6.16 -11.13
N GLU A 127 -19.87 5.06 -11.87
CA GLU A 127 -21.16 4.55 -12.35
C GLU A 127 -22.00 3.95 -11.22
N ASP A 128 -21.38 3.14 -10.38
CA ASP A 128 -22.04 2.36 -9.35
C ASP A 128 -21.82 2.90 -7.92
N GLU A 129 -22.76 2.58 -7.03
CA GLU A 129 -22.73 3.01 -5.63
C GLU A 129 -21.57 2.42 -4.84
N LEU A 130 -21.11 1.21 -5.18
CA LEU A 130 -19.96 0.59 -4.51
C LEU A 130 -18.69 1.39 -4.81
N SER A 131 -18.45 1.76 -6.07
CA SER A 131 -17.35 2.64 -6.48
C SER A 131 -17.42 4.00 -5.78
N ARG A 132 -18.59 4.64 -5.74
CA ARG A 132 -18.78 5.93 -5.03
C ARG A 132 -18.46 5.82 -3.54
N ARG A 133 -18.98 4.78 -2.88
CA ARG A 133 -18.73 4.51 -1.45
C ARG A 133 -17.25 4.23 -1.19
N THR A 134 -16.61 3.44 -2.04
CA THR A 134 -15.17 3.13 -1.94
C THR A 134 -14.34 4.40 -2.09
N PHE A 135 -14.63 5.24 -3.08
CA PHE A 135 -13.95 6.52 -3.28
C PHE A 135 -14.09 7.44 -2.06
N GLU A 136 -15.31 7.58 -1.53
CA GLU A 136 -15.56 8.38 -0.33
C GLU A 136 -14.81 7.84 0.91
N ASN A 137 -14.85 6.53 1.13
CA ASN A 137 -14.15 5.88 2.23
C ASN A 137 -12.63 6.05 2.11
N VAL A 138 -12.05 5.91 0.91
CA VAL A 138 -10.61 6.13 0.69
C VAL A 138 -10.22 7.58 1.03
N ILE A 139 -11.02 8.58 0.62
CA ILE A 139 -10.75 9.99 0.97
C ILE A 139 -10.82 10.20 2.49
N LYS A 140 -11.89 9.71 3.13
CA LYS A 140 -12.07 9.82 4.59
C LYS A 140 -10.93 9.13 5.34
N TYR A 141 -10.53 7.95 4.89
CA TYR A 141 -9.35 7.23 5.38
C TYR A 141 -8.10 8.10 5.27
N LYS A 142 -7.76 8.60 4.08
CA LYS A 142 -6.54 9.36 3.84
C LYS A 142 -6.41 10.60 4.75
N ILE A 143 -7.52 11.29 5.01
CA ILE A 143 -7.56 12.47 5.87
C ILE A 143 -7.49 12.11 7.37
N SER A 144 -8.23 11.09 7.77
CA SER A 144 -8.47 10.77 9.18
C SER A 144 -7.50 9.74 9.75
N GLY A 145 -6.86 8.95 8.89
CA GLY A 145 -6.09 7.77 9.24
C GLY A 145 -6.93 6.64 9.83
N LYS A 146 -8.25 6.71 9.78
CA LYS A 146 -9.11 5.78 10.50
C LYS A 146 -9.32 4.47 9.71
N PRO A 147 -8.93 3.31 10.27
CA PRO A 147 -8.95 2.04 9.53
C PRO A 147 -10.36 1.53 9.24
N GLU A 148 -11.40 1.94 9.97
CA GLU A 148 -12.78 1.51 9.70
C GLU A 148 -13.26 1.90 8.31
N TYR A 149 -12.77 3.00 7.74
CA TYR A 149 -13.10 3.38 6.36
C TYR A 149 -12.55 2.36 5.37
N LEU A 150 -11.37 1.79 5.62
CA LEU A 150 -10.82 0.71 4.79
C LEU A 150 -11.65 -0.56 4.91
N PHE A 151 -12.01 -0.96 6.13
CA PHE A 151 -12.84 -2.15 6.37
C PHE A 151 -14.23 -2.02 5.72
N ASN A 152 -14.77 -0.80 5.63
CA ASN A 152 -16.08 -0.55 5.03
C ASN A 152 -16.07 -0.52 3.49
N CYS A 153 -14.90 -0.57 2.86
CA CYS A 153 -14.77 -0.63 1.40
C CYS A 153 -13.89 -1.78 0.90
N GLU A 154 -13.57 -2.75 1.76
CA GLU A 154 -12.92 -3.98 1.31
C GLU A 154 -13.88 -4.82 0.47
N THR A 155 -13.34 -5.48 -0.55
CA THR A 155 -14.09 -6.36 -1.46
C THR A 155 -13.30 -7.64 -1.67
N ASP A 156 -14.00 -8.70 -2.11
CA ASP A 156 -13.33 -9.94 -2.49
C ASP A 156 -12.40 -9.69 -3.69
N VAL A 157 -11.23 -10.34 -3.71
CA VAL A 157 -10.26 -10.19 -4.81
C VAL A 157 -10.84 -10.59 -6.17
N ASN A 158 -11.89 -11.43 -6.19
CA ASN A 158 -12.58 -11.87 -7.40
C ASN A 158 -13.71 -10.94 -7.82
N GLU A 159 -14.10 -9.95 -7.01
CA GLU A 159 -15.23 -9.06 -7.29
C GLU A 159 -15.12 -8.39 -8.66
N PRO A 160 -13.98 -7.78 -9.06
CA PRO A 160 -13.87 -7.14 -10.37
C PRO A 160 -14.15 -8.09 -11.54
N TYR A 161 -13.70 -9.34 -11.44
CA TYR A 161 -13.88 -10.38 -12.46
C TYR A 161 -15.30 -10.91 -12.53
N CYS A 162 -16.05 -10.81 -11.43
CA CYS A 162 -17.45 -11.23 -11.35
C CYS A 162 -18.42 -10.11 -11.76
N SER A 163 -18.05 -8.85 -11.57
CA SER A 163 -18.95 -7.70 -11.74
C SER A 163 -18.77 -6.96 -13.06
N PHE A 164 -17.57 -6.48 -13.38
CA PHE A 164 -17.36 -5.57 -14.52
C PHE A 164 -16.27 -6.00 -15.51
N LEU A 165 -15.27 -6.78 -15.12
CA LEU A 165 -14.27 -7.36 -16.03
C LEU A 165 -14.86 -8.62 -16.68
N LYS A 166 -15.58 -8.43 -17.79
CA LYS A 166 -16.17 -9.51 -18.59
C LYS A 166 -15.13 -10.13 -19.54
N LEU A 167 -14.17 -10.86 -18.99
CA LEU A 167 -13.07 -11.44 -19.76
C LEU A 167 -13.56 -12.53 -20.74
N GLY A 168 -13.11 -12.43 -21.99
CA GLY A 168 -13.37 -13.38 -23.06
C GLY A 168 -12.23 -14.38 -23.27
N LYS A 169 -12.14 -14.92 -24.50
CA LYS A 169 -11.12 -15.92 -24.90
C LYS A 169 -9.96 -15.32 -25.71
N ASN A 170 -10.07 -14.06 -26.12
CA ASN A 170 -9.17 -13.39 -27.04
C ASN A 170 -8.68 -12.06 -26.46
N GLU A 171 -8.47 -12.03 -25.13
CA GLU A 171 -8.01 -10.84 -24.43
C GLU A 171 -6.58 -10.48 -24.84
N SER A 172 -6.30 -9.18 -24.92
CA SER A 172 -4.93 -8.66 -25.02
C SER A 172 -4.59 -7.97 -23.70
N TYR A 173 -3.78 -8.61 -22.88
CA TYR A 173 -3.49 -8.16 -21.52
C TYR A 173 -2.15 -7.42 -21.46
N LEU A 174 -2.17 -6.21 -20.92
CA LEU A 174 -1.01 -5.35 -20.77
C LEU A 174 -0.71 -5.17 -19.28
N ASP A 175 0.35 -5.83 -18.82
CA ASP A 175 0.81 -5.80 -17.44
C ASP A 175 1.99 -4.83 -17.29
N LEU A 176 1.71 -3.65 -16.74
CA LEU A 176 2.61 -2.48 -16.70
C LEU A 176 3.46 -2.41 -15.42
N GLY A 177 3.63 -3.53 -14.75
CA GLY A 177 4.41 -3.68 -13.54
C GLY A 177 4.43 -5.15 -13.11
N ALA A 178 4.80 -6.02 -14.05
CA ALA A 178 4.56 -7.45 -13.98
C ALA A 178 5.37 -8.19 -12.91
N TYR A 179 6.33 -7.51 -12.25
CA TYR A 179 7.11 -8.04 -11.15
C TYR A 179 7.71 -9.43 -11.43
N ASN A 180 7.21 -10.48 -10.77
CA ASN A 180 7.66 -11.86 -10.95
C ASN A 180 6.65 -12.70 -11.77
N GLY A 181 5.65 -12.08 -12.39
CA GLY A 181 4.59 -12.73 -13.17
C GLY A 181 3.42 -13.26 -12.35
N ASP A 182 3.23 -12.81 -11.11
CA ASP A 182 2.10 -13.22 -10.26
C ASP A 182 0.76 -12.72 -10.83
N THR A 183 0.69 -11.46 -11.25
CA THR A 183 -0.50 -10.88 -11.92
C THR A 183 -0.77 -11.50 -13.29
N VAL A 184 0.27 -11.82 -14.06
CA VAL A 184 0.14 -12.57 -15.33
C VAL A 184 -0.46 -13.96 -15.06
N SER A 185 0.05 -14.65 -14.05
CA SER A 185 -0.45 -15.98 -13.65
C SER A 185 -1.90 -15.92 -13.16
N ASP A 186 -2.25 -14.91 -12.35
CA ASP A 186 -3.61 -14.67 -11.87
C ASP A 186 -4.56 -14.44 -13.05
N PHE A 187 -4.20 -13.57 -13.99
CA PHE A 187 -4.98 -13.33 -15.21
C PHE A 187 -5.21 -14.61 -16.02
N VAL A 188 -4.15 -15.38 -16.31
CA VAL A 188 -4.27 -16.63 -17.07
C VAL A 188 -5.15 -17.65 -16.37
N SER A 189 -5.13 -17.71 -15.03
CA SER A 189 -5.99 -18.61 -14.26
C SER A 189 -7.49 -18.29 -14.38
N ARG A 190 -7.82 -17.06 -14.82
CA ARG A 190 -9.19 -16.53 -14.89
C ARG A 190 -9.79 -16.56 -16.28
N VAL A 191 -8.99 -16.87 -17.31
CA VAL A 191 -9.44 -16.91 -18.71
C VAL A 191 -9.28 -18.31 -19.29
N SER A 192 -10.13 -18.64 -20.26
CA SER A 192 -10.01 -19.90 -21.02
C SER A 192 -9.11 -19.78 -22.26
N GLY A 193 -8.63 -18.56 -22.55
CA GLY A 193 -7.71 -18.24 -23.64
C GLY A 193 -7.40 -16.75 -23.65
N TYR A 194 -6.31 -16.38 -24.31
CA TYR A 194 -5.93 -14.99 -24.59
C TYR A 194 -5.24 -14.91 -25.95
N SER A 195 -5.17 -13.71 -26.52
CA SER A 195 -4.48 -13.47 -27.79
C SER A 195 -3.03 -13.06 -27.61
N LEU A 196 -2.74 -12.20 -26.63
CA LEU A 196 -1.39 -11.71 -26.36
C LEU A 196 -1.29 -11.20 -24.93
N ILE A 197 -0.19 -11.49 -24.25
CA ILE A 197 0.22 -10.82 -23.01
C ILE A 197 1.43 -9.95 -23.32
N THR A 198 1.43 -8.69 -22.89
CA THR A 198 2.63 -7.86 -22.84
C THR A 198 2.96 -7.56 -21.39
N ALA A 199 4.07 -8.10 -20.90
CA ALA A 199 4.49 -7.99 -19.51
C ALA A 199 5.75 -7.11 -19.41
N VAL A 200 5.63 -6.01 -18.67
CA VAL A 200 6.66 -4.99 -18.54
C VAL A 200 7.17 -4.97 -17.10
N GLU A 201 8.47 -5.16 -16.92
CA GLU A 201 9.11 -5.10 -15.60
C GLU A 201 10.52 -4.49 -15.72
N PRO A 202 10.80 -3.35 -15.07
CA PRO A 202 12.10 -2.69 -15.16
C PRO A 202 13.21 -3.38 -14.34
N ASP A 203 12.93 -3.96 -13.18
CA ASP A 203 13.96 -4.60 -12.35
C ASP A 203 14.44 -5.91 -13.00
N LYS A 204 15.74 -5.99 -13.29
CA LYS A 204 16.31 -7.14 -14.00
C LYS A 204 16.11 -8.47 -13.27
N LYS A 205 16.12 -8.49 -11.93
CA LYS A 205 15.95 -9.74 -11.17
C LYS A 205 14.49 -10.18 -11.19
N SER A 206 13.56 -9.26 -11.00
CA SER A 206 12.11 -9.51 -11.13
C SER A 206 11.77 -9.93 -12.55
N PHE A 207 12.29 -9.23 -13.56
CA PHE A 207 12.11 -9.57 -14.97
C PHE A 207 12.58 -10.99 -15.33
N LEU A 208 13.74 -11.43 -14.81
CA LEU A 208 14.21 -12.80 -15.00
C LEU A 208 13.28 -13.82 -14.32
N LYS A 209 12.75 -13.50 -13.13
CA LYS A 209 11.75 -14.33 -12.45
C LYS A 209 10.43 -14.38 -13.20
N LEU A 210 9.95 -13.25 -13.71
CA LEU A 210 8.79 -13.16 -14.59
C LEU A 210 8.93 -14.15 -15.74
N LYS A 211 10.03 -14.07 -16.51
CA LYS A 211 10.28 -15.00 -17.63
C LYS A 211 10.31 -16.46 -17.19
N SER A 212 10.96 -16.76 -16.07
CA SER A 212 11.04 -18.13 -15.56
C SER A 212 9.68 -18.66 -15.08
N ASN A 213 8.91 -17.85 -14.36
CA ASN A 213 7.62 -18.24 -13.80
C ASN A 213 6.53 -18.40 -14.87
N THR A 214 6.69 -17.73 -16.00
CA THR A 214 5.72 -17.71 -17.11
C THR A 214 6.24 -18.42 -18.37
N GLU A 215 7.34 -19.18 -18.28
CA GLU A 215 8.00 -19.84 -19.43
C GLU A 215 7.10 -20.83 -20.19
N LYS A 216 6.06 -21.36 -19.52
CA LYS A 216 5.11 -22.33 -20.09
C LYS A 216 3.92 -21.65 -20.77
N LEU A 217 3.82 -20.33 -20.67
CA LEU A 217 2.78 -19.55 -21.33
C LEU A 217 3.22 -19.25 -22.77
N ASN A 218 2.27 -19.31 -23.70
CA ASN A 218 2.49 -18.93 -25.08
C ASN A 218 2.15 -17.45 -25.27
N ASP A 219 2.43 -16.89 -26.44
CA ASP A 219 1.92 -15.59 -26.86
C ASP A 219 2.13 -14.47 -25.82
N ILE A 220 3.35 -14.41 -25.29
CA ILE A 220 3.78 -13.41 -24.32
C ILE A 220 4.98 -12.61 -24.85
N ASN A 221 4.85 -11.29 -24.81
CA ASN A 221 5.91 -10.34 -25.10
C ASN A 221 6.46 -9.80 -23.78
N TYR A 222 7.76 -9.97 -23.57
CA TYR A 222 8.45 -9.49 -22.37
C TYR A 222 9.22 -8.21 -22.68
N VAL A 223 8.99 -7.17 -21.88
CA VAL A 223 9.67 -5.88 -22.03
C VAL A 223 10.37 -5.52 -20.72
N ASN A 224 11.72 -5.43 -20.75
CA ASN A 224 12.49 -4.98 -19.61
C ASN A 224 12.67 -3.46 -19.67
N ALA A 225 11.63 -2.71 -19.28
CA ALA A 225 11.61 -1.25 -19.34
C ALA A 225 10.74 -0.64 -18.24
N CYS A 226 10.90 0.66 -18.01
CA CYS A 226 9.94 1.46 -17.24
C CYS A 226 8.76 1.86 -18.13
N ILE A 227 7.62 2.16 -17.49
CA ILE A 227 6.47 2.78 -18.16
C ILE A 227 6.50 4.29 -17.92
N SER A 228 6.38 5.05 -19.01
CA SER A 228 6.42 6.50 -19.00
C SER A 228 5.56 7.05 -20.14
N ASP A 229 5.17 8.31 -20.00
CA ASP A 229 4.58 9.16 -21.03
C ASP A 229 5.55 9.54 -22.16
N ARG A 230 6.85 9.24 -22.01
CA ARG A 230 7.89 9.52 -23.02
C ARG A 230 8.78 8.30 -23.28
N VAL A 231 9.41 8.30 -24.45
CA VAL A 231 10.44 7.32 -24.82
C VAL A 231 11.82 7.91 -24.49
N GLY A 232 12.65 7.14 -23.79
CA GLY A 232 14.01 7.56 -23.46
C GLY A 232 14.73 6.56 -22.55
N PHE A 233 15.96 6.92 -22.19
CA PHE A 233 16.76 6.19 -21.20
C PHE A 233 16.92 7.06 -19.96
N GLU A 234 16.67 6.47 -18.79
CA GLU A 234 16.77 7.13 -17.50
C GLU A 234 17.41 6.16 -16.50
N GLY A 235 18.06 6.67 -15.45
CA GLY A 235 18.53 5.84 -14.35
C GLY A 235 17.36 5.28 -13.53
N PHE A 236 17.46 4.04 -13.06
CA PHE A 236 16.40 3.38 -12.30
C PHE A 236 16.92 2.85 -10.96
N SER A 237 16.33 3.33 -9.86
CA SER A 237 16.66 2.87 -8.51
C SER A 237 15.89 1.60 -8.15
N MET A 238 16.56 0.46 -8.28
CA MET A 238 16.01 -0.88 -8.03
C MET A 238 15.82 -1.24 -6.53
N ARG A 239 16.16 -0.35 -5.59
CA ARG A 239 16.20 -0.69 -4.14
C ARG A 239 14.87 -0.44 -3.40
N GLY A 240 13.83 0.05 -4.07
CA GLY A 240 12.59 0.50 -3.42
C GLY A 240 11.52 -0.57 -3.21
N GLY A 241 11.65 -1.75 -3.81
CA GLY A 241 10.55 -2.72 -3.86
C GLY A 241 9.34 -2.10 -4.56
N ARG A 242 8.20 -1.96 -3.87
CA ARG A 242 7.02 -1.24 -4.38
C ARG A 242 7.24 0.27 -4.62
N ASN A 243 8.36 0.82 -4.15
CA ASN A 243 8.76 2.22 -4.32
C ASN A 243 9.96 2.39 -5.28
N SER A 244 10.32 1.35 -6.05
CA SER A 244 11.37 1.49 -7.08
C SER A 244 10.94 2.56 -8.09
N SER A 245 11.84 3.48 -8.42
CA SER A 245 11.52 4.69 -9.16
C SER A 245 12.75 5.23 -9.89
N LEU A 246 12.55 6.24 -10.74
CA LEU A 246 13.64 6.94 -11.41
C LEU A 246 14.64 7.48 -10.38
N GLY A 247 15.93 7.30 -10.65
CA GLY A 247 17.00 7.75 -9.76
C GLY A 247 18.37 7.18 -10.13
N ASN A 248 19.39 7.48 -9.34
CA ASN A 248 20.74 6.97 -9.59
C ASN A 248 20.83 5.47 -9.25
N GLY A 249 20.52 4.64 -10.23
CA GLY A 249 20.73 3.19 -10.23
C GLY A 249 20.97 2.73 -11.67
N GLY A 250 21.91 1.80 -11.85
CA GLY A 250 22.40 1.35 -13.15
C GLY A 250 21.48 0.36 -13.86
#